data_AF-A0AAV0PTD4-F1
#
_entry.id   AF-A0AAV0PTD4-F1
#
_cell.length_a   1.000
_cell.length_b   1.000
_cell.length_c   1.000
_cell.angle_alpha   90.00
_cell.angle_beta   90.00
_cell.angle_gamma   90.00
#
_symmetry.space_group_name_H-M   'P 1'
#
loop_
_entity.id
_entity.type
_entity.pdbx_description
1 polymer ?
#
loop_
_entity_poly.entity_id
_entity_poly.type
_entity_poly.pdbx_seq_one_letter_code
_entity_poly.pdbx_strand_id
1 'polypeptide(L)' 'KEYKELKIFVKATPKSDNTSLIHWTLDYEKLDEDVAEPFSFMEFLVHLSKDIDLHNTKK' A
#
# COMPACT_ATOMS: atom_id res chain seq x y z
N LYS A 1 19.79 2.22 4.35
CA LYS A 1 18.59 1.45 4.77
C LYS A 1 18.00 2.22 5.93
N GLU A 2 16.76 2.64 5.85
CA GLU A 2 16.09 3.42 6.92
C GLU A 2 15.22 2.51 7.81
N TYR A 3 14.79 1.37 7.27
CA TYR A 3 14.06 0.33 8.00
C TYR A 3 14.91 -0.93 8.12
N LYS A 4 14.85 -1.56 9.30
CA LYS A 4 15.49 -2.84 9.58
C LYS A 4 14.69 -3.97 8.96
N GLU A 5 13.37 -3.85 9.05
CA GLU A 5 12.41 -4.72 8.40
C GLU A 5 11.25 -3.87 7.86
N LEU A 6 10.81 -4.16 6.64
CA LEU A 6 9.63 -3.57 6.03
C LEU A 6 8.86 -4.70 5.35
N LYS A 7 7.69 -5.03 5.89
CA LYS A 7 6.76 -6.03 5.36
C LYS A 7 5.50 -5.30 4.87
N ILE A 8 5.11 -5.60 3.64
CA ILE A 8 3.95 -5.01 3.00
C ILE A 8 2.97 -6.13 2.72
N PHE A 9 1.76 -6.00 3.26
CA PHE A 9 0.66 -6.91 2.99
C PHE A 9 -0.39 -6.19 2.17
N VAL A 10 -0.78 -6.82 1.07
CA VAL A 10 -1.89 -6.37 0.23
C VAL A 10 -2.99 -7.42 0.27
N LYS A 11 -4.19 -7.00 0.65
CA LYS A 11 -5.37 -7.86 0.68
C LYS A 11 -6.48 -7.23 -0.15
N ALA A 12 -6.77 -7.84 -1.30
CA ALA A 12 -7.92 -7.51 -2.11
C ALA A 12 -9.14 -8.31 -1.62
N THR A 13 -10.17 -7.63 -1.15
CA THR A 13 -11.44 -8.26 -0.75
C THR A 13 -12.55 -7.80 -1.70
N PRO A 14 -13.20 -8.71 -2.44
CA PRO A 14 -14.32 -8.32 -3.31
C PRO A 14 -15.48 -7.83 -2.45
N LYS A 15 -16.03 -6.67 -2.79
CA LYS A 15 -17.20 -6.09 -2.09
C LYS A 15 -18.49 -6.21 -2.89
N SER A 16 -18.40 -6.14 -4.21
CA SER A 16 -19.55 -6.15 -5.14
C SER A 16 -19.08 -6.48 -6.56
N ASP A 17 -20.02 -6.73 -7.49
CA ASP A 17 -19.77 -7.30 -8.84
C ASP A 17 -18.74 -6.56 -9.72
N ASN A 18 -18.29 -5.37 -9.33
CA ASN A 18 -17.21 -4.64 -10.01
C ASN A 18 -16.38 -3.77 -9.04
N THR A 19 -16.36 -4.10 -7.74
CA THR A 19 -15.58 -3.32 -6.77
C THR A 19 -14.84 -4.22 -5.80
N SER A 20 -13.54 -3.98 -5.68
CA SER A 20 -12.68 -4.64 -4.70
C SER A 20 -12.15 -3.61 -3.72
N LEU A 21 -12.20 -3.92 -2.42
CA LEU A 21 -11.52 -3.14 -1.41
C LEU A 21 -10.10 -3.67 -1.25
N ILE A 22 -9.10 -2.81 -1.49
CA ILE A 22 -7.71 -3.13 -1.22
C ILE A 22 -7.35 -2.62 0.17
N HIS A 23 -6.94 -3.54 1.05
CA HIS A 23 -6.32 -3.22 2.32
C HIS A 23 -4.80 -3.31 2.18
N TRP A 24 -4.12 -2.21 2.46
CA TRP A 24 -2.67 -2.16 2.60
C TRP A 24 -2.30 -2.12 4.08
N THR A 25 -1.48 -3.08 4.51
CA THR A 25 -0.89 -3.10 5.85
C THR A 25 0.62 -3.02 5.69
N LEU A 26 1.24 -2.07 6.39
CA LEU A 26 2.69 -1.90 6.43
C LEU A 26 3.15 -2.22 7.85
N ASP A 27 3.88 -3.32 8.00
CA ASP A 27 4.55 -3.66 9.24
C ASP A 27 6.03 -3.32 9.06
N TYR A 28 6.54 -2.40 9.88
CA TYR A 28 7.91 -1.92 9.73
C TYR A 28 8.60 -1.76 11.08
N GLU A 29 9.91 -2.03 11.07
CA GLU A 29 10.80 -1.80 12.19
C GLU A 29 11.80 -0.73 11.76
N LYS A 30 11.73 0.45 12.41
CA LYS A 30 12.68 1.55 12.20
C LYS A 30 14.07 1.12 12.67
N LEU A 31 15.12 1.60 11.98
CA LEU A 31 16.50 1.40 12.46
C LEU A 31 16.84 2.31 13.66
N ASP A 32 16.27 3.51 13.67
CA ASP A 32 16.44 4.53 14.71
C ASP A 32 15.12 5.33 14.86
N GLU A 33 14.90 5.95 16.03
CA GLU A 33 13.67 6.74 16.29
C GLU A 33 13.55 7.97 15.39
N ASP A 34 14.66 8.50 14.87
CA ASP A 34 14.71 9.61 13.91
C ASP A 34 14.17 9.25 12.51
N VAL A 35 13.95 7.96 12.23
CA VAL A 35 13.38 7.53 10.94
C VAL A 35 11.91 7.93 10.87
N ALA A 36 11.60 8.75 9.88
CA ALA A 36 10.24 9.18 9.60
C ALA A 36 9.33 7.97 9.36
N GLU A 37 8.07 8.08 9.79
CA GLU A 37 7.07 7.07 9.51
C GLU A 37 6.84 6.93 7.99
N PRO A 38 6.56 5.73 7.46
CA PRO A 38 6.39 5.48 6.03
C PRO A 38 5.04 5.99 5.49
N PHE A 39 4.48 7.09 6.03
CA PHE A 39 3.22 7.67 5.56
C PHE A 39 3.28 8.06 4.08
N SER A 40 4.38 8.69 3.63
CA SER A 40 4.58 9.03 2.23
C SER A 40 4.59 7.79 1.32
N PHE A 41 5.10 6.66 1.82
CA PHE A 41 5.08 5.39 1.10
C PHE A 41 3.68 4.78 1.07
N MET A 42 2.91 4.92 2.16
CA MET A 42 1.48 4.57 2.19
C MET A 42 0.68 5.37 1.14
N GLU A 43 0.88 6.68 1.04
CA GLU A 43 0.23 7.51 0.02
C GLU A 43 0.59 7.08 -1.39
N PHE A 44 1.86 6.74 -1.62
CA PHE A 44 2.32 6.18 -2.89
C PHE A 44 1.59 4.88 -3.24
N LEU A 45 1.42 3.95 -2.30
CA LEU A 45 0.68 2.70 -2.52
C LEU A 45 -0.79 2.93 -2.85
N VAL A 46 -1.41 3.95 -2.25
CA VAL A 46 -2.78 4.36 -2.58
C VAL A 46 -2.86 4.90 -4.01
N HIS A 47 -1.92 5.76 -4.42
CA HIS A 47 -1.87 6.28 -5.79
C HIS A 47 -1.62 5.16 -6.81
N LEU A 48 -0.66 4.28 -6.54
CA LEU A 48 -0.38 3.11 -7.36
C LEU A 48 -1.62 2.21 -7.51
N SER A 49 -2.40 2.03 -6.45
CA SER A 49 -3.65 1.26 -6.52
C SER A 49 -4.69 1.92 -7.45
N LYS A 50 -4.78 3.25 -7.46
CA LYS A 50 -5.67 4.01 -8.36
C LYS A 50 -5.20 3.92 -9.81
N ASP A 51 -3.89 4.00 -10.06
CA ASP A 51 -3.34 3.83 -11.41
C ASP A 51 -3.57 2.42 -11.97
N ILE A 52 -3.44 1.38 -11.13
CA ILE A 52 -3.75 0.00 -11.51
C ILE A 52 -5.24 -0.17 -11.83
N ASP A 53 -6.13 0.42 -11.03
CA ASP A 53 -7.57 0.41 -11.29
C ASP A 53 -7.93 1.13 -12.61
N LEU A 54 -7.31 2.29 -12.86
CA LEU A 54 -7.48 3.03 -14.11
C LEU A 54 -6.94 2.26 -15.33
N HIS A 55 -5.85 1.50 -15.17
CA HIS A 55 -5.32 0.67 -16.24
C HIS A 55 -6.20 -0.56 -16.52
N ASN A 56 -6.75 -1.18 -15.47
CA ASN A 56 -7.62 -2.35 -15.60
C ASN A 56 -9.05 -2.02 -16.08
N THR A 57 -9.47 -0.76 -16.00
CA THR A 57 -10.76 -0.28 -16.53
C THR A 57 -10.69 0.12 -18.01
N LYS A 58 -9.50 0.26 -18.60
CA LYS A 58 -9.32 0.44 -20.05
C LYS A 58 -9.31 -0.92 -20.76
N LYS A 59 -10.50 -1.46 -21.00
CA LYS A 59 -10.72 -2.56 -21.96
C LYS A 59 -11.50 -2.06 -23.16
#